data_AF-A0AA35RZW3-F1
#
_entry.id   AF-A0AA35RZW3-F1
#
_cell.length_a   1.000
_cell.length_b   1.000
_cell.length_c   1.000
_cell.angle_alpha   90.00
_cell.angle_beta   90.00
_cell.angle_gamma   90.00
#
_symmetry.space_group_name_H-M   'P 1'
#
loop_
_entity.id
_entity.type
_entity.pdbx_description
1 polymer ?
#
loop_
_entity_poly.entity_id
_entity_poly.type
_entity_poly.pdbx_seq_one_letter_code
_entity_poly.pdbx_strand_id
1 'polypeptide(L)'
;MQDNDPKHTSRHAAQFFESEGVNWWKTPPESPDLNPIENLWHELKEFLRCEIKPTTKDELDVPSHCRTKFSNIRKNEVRFGERYLKKRSGDHREQV
;
A
#
# COMPACT_ATOMS: atom_id res chain seq x y z
N MET A 1 -3.82 -5.30 10.44
CA MET A 1 -2.57 -5.00 11.18
C MET A 1 -2.52 -3.50 11.39
N GLN A 2 -2.14 -3.04 12.57
CA GLN A 2 -2.10 -1.63 12.94
C GLN A 2 -0.96 -1.37 13.95
N ASP A 3 -0.58 -0.11 14.14
CA ASP A 3 0.31 0.28 15.23
C ASP A 3 -0.37 0.15 16.61
N ASN A 4 0.42 0.24 17.67
CA ASN A 4 -0.06 0.11 19.05
C ASN A 4 -0.45 1.45 19.69
N ASP A 5 -0.86 2.47 18.91
CA ASP A 5 -1.34 3.72 19.50
C ASP A 5 -2.53 3.43 20.46
N PRO A 6 -2.53 4.00 21.69
CA PRO A 6 -3.57 3.78 22.69
C PRO A 6 -5.01 3.93 22.17
N LYS A 7 -5.24 4.78 21.16
CA LYS A 7 -6.59 4.93 20.57
C LYS A 7 -7.11 3.64 19.92
N HIS A 8 -6.22 2.81 19.38
CA HIS A 8 -6.54 1.53 18.72
C HIS A 8 -6.74 0.38 19.70
N THR A 9 -6.37 0.56 20.97
CA THR A 9 -6.62 -0.40 22.05
C THR A 9 -7.70 0.07 23.03
N SER A 10 -8.35 1.21 22.73
CA SER A 10 -9.46 1.72 23.53
C SER A 10 -10.63 0.73 23.57
N ARG A 11 -11.42 0.76 24.64
CA ARG A 11 -12.59 -0.11 24.80
C ARG A 11 -13.56 -0.01 23.63
N HIS A 12 -13.78 1.20 23.11
CA HIS A 12 -14.68 1.43 21.98
C HIS A 12 -14.15 0.81 20.69
N ALA A 13 -12.85 0.95 20.42
CA ALA A 13 -12.22 0.33 19.25
C ALA A 13 -12.26 -1.21 19.34
N ALA A 14 -11.97 -1.78 20.51
CA ALA A 14 -12.01 -3.21 20.73
C ALA A 14 -13.43 -3.80 20.54
N GLN A 15 -14.45 -3.13 21.09
CA GLN A 15 -15.86 -3.54 20.91
C GLN A 15 -16.30 -3.50 19.45
N PHE A 16 -15.88 -2.47 18.71
CA PHE A 16 -16.17 -2.37 17.28
C PHE A 16 -15.52 -3.50 16.48
N PHE A 17 -14.25 -3.81 16.74
CA PHE A 17 -13.59 -4.92 16.05
C PHE A 17 -14.26 -6.27 16.34
N GLU A 18 -14.70 -6.49 17.57
CA GLU A 18 -15.43 -7.69 17.95
C GLU A 18 -16.82 -7.76 17.27
N SER A 19 -17.58 -6.66 17.24
CA SER A 19 -18.91 -6.64 16.61
C SER A 19 -18.86 -6.84 15.10
N GLU A 20 -17.82 -6.30 14.45
CA GLU A 20 -17.60 -6.43 13.01
C GLU A 20 -16.90 -7.75 12.63
N GLY A 21 -16.54 -8.60 13.61
CA GLY A 21 -15.81 -9.85 13.36
C GLY A 21 -14.42 -9.63 12.75
N VAL A 22 -13.82 -8.47 12.99
CA VAL A 22 -12.50 -8.10 12.44
C VAL A 22 -11.42 -8.80 13.26
N ASN A 23 -10.74 -9.76 12.64
CA ASN A 23 -9.55 -10.37 13.24
C ASN A 23 -8.39 -9.36 13.21
N TRP A 24 -8.03 -8.84 14.39
CA TRP A 24 -7.01 -7.83 14.53
C TRP A 24 -5.72 -8.43 15.10
N TRP A 25 -4.58 -8.07 14.50
CA TRP A 25 -3.26 -8.55 14.90
C TRP A 25 -2.48 -7.44 15.61
N LYS A 26 -2.03 -7.71 16.84
CA LYS A 26 -1.09 -6.83 17.56
C LYS A 26 0.29 -6.93 16.92
N THR A 27 0.89 -5.78 16.63
CA THR A 27 2.31 -5.69 16.30
C THR A 27 3.12 -5.55 17.59
N PRO A 28 4.42 -5.88 17.63
CA PRO A 28 5.30 -5.47 18.72
C PRO A 28 5.39 -3.93 18.75
N PRO A 29 5.59 -3.31 19.94
CA PRO A 29 5.86 -1.87 20.04
C PRO A 29 7.06 -1.47 19.16
N GLU A 30 7.04 -0.23 18.65
CA GLU A 30 8.17 0.36 17.91
C GLU A 30 8.64 -0.46 16.69
N SER A 31 7.73 -1.19 16.03
CA SER A 31 8.03 -1.99 14.83
C SER A 31 7.41 -1.39 13.56
N PRO A 32 7.88 -0.21 13.09
CA PRO A 32 7.36 0.41 11.87
C PRO A 32 7.65 -0.43 10.61
N ASP A 33 8.74 -1.22 10.64
CA ASP A 33 9.14 -2.16 9.60
C ASP A 33 8.09 -3.25 9.34
N LEU A 34 7.33 -3.62 10.36
CA LEU A 34 6.26 -4.61 10.25
C LEU A 34 4.95 -4.02 9.71
N ASN A 35 4.82 -2.69 9.67
CA ASN A 35 3.59 -2.06 9.21
C ASN A 35 3.66 -1.75 7.70
N PRO A 36 2.94 -2.50 6.84
CA PRO A 36 3.04 -2.34 5.38
C PRO A 36 2.61 -0.94 4.89
N ILE A 37 1.90 -0.16 5.71
CA ILE A 37 1.55 1.23 5.37
C ILE A 37 2.78 2.14 5.33
N GLU A 38 3.86 1.83 6.07
CA GLU A 38 5.09 2.62 6.07
C GLU A 38 5.80 2.57 4.72
N ASN A 39 5.82 1.38 4.10
CA ASN A 39 6.31 1.21 2.73
C ASN A 39 5.51 2.05 1.74
N LEU A 40 4.20 2.12 1.95
CA LEU A 40 3.33 2.91 1.09
C LEU A 40 3.55 4.42 1.27
N TRP A 41 3.74 4.88 2.50
CA TRP A 41 4.10 6.27 2.78
C TRP A 41 5.45 6.63 2.17
N HIS A 42 6.42 5.72 2.18
CA HIS A 42 7.71 5.92 1.51
C HIS A 42 7.52 6.17 0.01
N GLU A 43 6.79 5.29 -0.68
CA GLU A 43 6.49 5.42 -2.11
C GLU A 43 5.74 6.71 -2.46
N LEU A 44 4.80 7.13 -1.62
CA LEU A 44 4.06 8.37 -1.81
C LEU A 44 4.95 9.60 -1.62
N LYS A 45 5.81 9.60 -0.59
CA LYS A 45 6.77 10.68 -0.34
C LYS A 45 7.74 10.84 -1.51
N GLU A 46 8.27 9.74 -2.03
CA GLU A 46 9.15 9.78 -3.21
C GLU A 46 8.42 10.28 -4.46
N PHE A 47 7.16 9.86 -4.67
CA PHE A 47 6.35 10.39 -5.78
C PHE A 47 6.11 11.91 -5.66
N LEU A 48 5.75 12.38 -4.47
CA LEU A 48 5.55 13.80 -4.22
C LEU A 48 6.84 14.61 -4.43
N ARG A 49 7.99 14.07 -3.99
CA ARG A 49 9.30 14.71 -4.11
C ARG A 49 9.83 14.73 -5.55
N CYS A 50 9.59 13.68 -6.33
CA CYS A 50 10.21 13.51 -7.65
C CYS A 50 9.31 13.95 -8.81
N GLU A 51 7.99 13.77 -8.70
CA GLU A 51 7.06 14.01 -9.80
C GLU A 51 6.26 15.30 -9.60
N ILE A 52 5.66 15.48 -8.43
CA ILE A 52 4.74 16.61 -8.18
C ILE A 52 5.49 17.88 -7.77
N LYS A 53 6.48 17.75 -6.88
CA LYS A 53 7.31 18.85 -6.35
C LYS A 53 6.47 20.04 -5.86
N PRO A 54 5.48 19.82 -4.97
CA PRO A 54 4.67 20.91 -4.44
C PRO A 54 5.56 21.86 -3.62
N THR A 55 5.42 23.15 -3.87
CA THR A 55 6.14 24.23 -3.18
C THR A 55 5.27 24.95 -2.15
N THR A 56 3.96 24.79 -2.26
CA THR A 56 2.98 25.33 -1.33
C THR A 56 2.12 24.20 -0.74
N LYS A 57 1.48 24.48 0.40
CA LYS A 57 0.55 23.51 1.01
C LYS A 57 -0.68 23.27 0.13
N ASP A 58 -1.11 24.29 -0.62
CA ASP A 58 -2.28 24.20 -1.49
C ASP A 58 -2.01 23.32 -2.73
N GLU A 59 -0.76 23.29 -3.19
CA GLU A 59 -0.31 22.34 -4.23
C GLU A 59 -0.24 20.89 -3.74
N LEU A 60 -0.26 20.66 -2.42
CA LEU A 60 -0.24 19.32 -1.83
C LEU A 60 -1.67 18.72 -1.80
N ASP A 61 -2.30 18.59 -2.97
CA ASP A 61 -3.59 17.87 -3.13
C ASP A 61 -3.38 16.35 -2.98
N VAL A 62 -3.19 15.92 -1.73
CA VAL A 62 -2.92 14.51 -1.38
C VAL A 62 -3.95 13.55 -1.98
N PRO A 63 -5.28 13.79 -1.92
CA PRO A 63 -6.27 12.93 -2.55
C PRO A 63 -6.03 12.67 -4.05
N SER A 64 -5.76 13.73 -4.83
CA SER A 64 -5.52 13.60 -6.27
C SER A 64 -4.19 12.92 -6.58
N HIS A 65 -3.13 13.24 -5.84
CA HIS A 65 -1.81 12.61 -6.01
C HIS A 65 -1.82 11.13 -5.64
N CYS A 66 -2.45 10.77 -4.53
CA CYS A 66 -2.68 9.37 -4.15
C CYS A 66 -3.41 8.63 -5.27
N ARG A 67 -4.57 9.16 -5.73
CA ARG A 67 -5.36 8.51 -6.79
C ARG A 67 -4.54 8.25 -8.05
N THR A 68 -3.69 9.20 -8.43
CA THR A 68 -2.79 9.09 -9.58
C THR A 68 -1.74 7.98 -9.36
N LYS A 69 -0.98 8.02 -8.25
CA LYS A 69 0.05 7.02 -7.93
C LYS A 69 -0.54 5.61 -7.81
N PHE A 70 -1.63 5.42 -7.06
CA PHE A 70 -2.27 4.10 -6.87
C PHE A 70 -2.86 3.54 -8.17
N SER A 71 -3.39 4.39 -9.05
CA SER A 71 -3.86 3.95 -10.37
C SER A 71 -2.71 3.49 -11.25
N ASN A 72 -1.54 4.12 -11.15
CA ASN A 72 -0.35 3.72 -11.88
C ASN A 72 0.28 2.43 -11.33
N ILE A 73 0.30 2.23 -10.01
CA ILE A 73 0.74 0.97 -9.38
C ILE A 73 -0.09 -0.20 -9.92
N ARG A 74 -1.43 -0.11 -9.87
CA ARG A 74 -2.33 -1.16 -10.40
C ARG A 74 -2.09 -1.45 -11.88
N LYS A 75 -1.88 -0.43 -12.73
CA LYS A 75 -1.58 -0.62 -14.14
C LYS A 75 -0.23 -1.31 -14.39
N ASN A 76 0.76 -1.07 -13.52
CA ASN A 76 2.08 -1.68 -13.65
C ASN A 76 2.09 -3.13 -13.15
N GLU A 77 1.36 -3.46 -12.09
CA GLU A 77 1.16 -4.84 -11.65
C GLU A 77 0.39 -5.68 -12.68
N VAL A 78 -0.70 -5.14 -13.25
CA VAL A 78 -1.45 -5.80 -14.33
C VAL A 78 -0.54 -6.05 -15.54
N ARG A 79 0.22 -5.04 -15.98
CA ARG A 79 1.19 -5.22 -17.09
C ARG A 79 2.31 -6.20 -16.76
N PHE A 80 2.75 -6.27 -15.50
CA PHE A 80 3.75 -7.25 -15.07
C PHE A 80 3.17 -8.66 -15.13
N GLY A 81 1.97 -8.87 -14.60
CA GLY A 81 1.24 -10.14 -14.68
C GLY A 81 1.02 -10.59 -16.13
N GLU A 82 0.60 -9.69 -17.02
CA GLU A 82 0.44 -9.99 -18.45
C GLU A 82 1.75 -10.38 -19.13
N ARG A 83 2.87 -9.71 -18.82
CA ARG A 83 4.20 -10.07 -19.35
C ARG A 83 4.67 -11.43 -18.83
N TYR A 84 4.40 -11.75 -17.57
CA TYR A 84 4.74 -13.06 -16.98
C TYR A 84 3.92 -14.19 -17.60
N LEU A 85 2.62 -13.99 -17.78
CA LEU A 85 1.75 -14.97 -18.43
C LEU A 85 2.14 -15.18 -19.91
N LYS A 86 2.50 -14.10 -20.62
CA LYS A 86 2.92 -14.16 -22.02
C LYS A 86 4.27 -14.88 -22.21
N LYS A 87 5.20 -14.76 -21.25
CA LYS A 87 6.46 -15.54 -21.25
C LYS A 87 6.21 -17.04 -21.03
N ARG A 88 5.29 -17.41 -20.15
CA ARG A 88 4.94 -18.83 -19.92
C ARG A 88 4.20 -19.48 -21.10
N SER A 89 3.37 -18.72 -21.82
CA SER A 89 2.68 -19.22 -23.02
C SER A 89 3.59 -19.38 -24.24
N GLY A 90 4.81 -18.83 -24.22
CA GLY A 90 5.78 -18.91 -25.32
C GLY A 90 6.80 -20.06 -25.21
N ASP A 91 6.84 -20.78 -24.09
CA ASP A 91 7.91 -21.73 -23.75
C ASP A 91 7.50 -23.21 -23.95
N HIS A 92 6.76 -23.49 -25.03
CA HIS A 92 6.29 -24.85 -25.39
C HIS A 92 6.54 -25.21 -26.85
N ARG A 93 7.68 -24.79 -27.43
CA ARG A 93 8.28 -25.43 -28.61
C ARG A 93 9.80 -25.25 -28.61
N GLU A 94 10.50 -26.19 -27.99
CA GLU A 94 11.77 -26.78 -28.49
C GLU A 94 12.35 -27.69 -27.40
N GLN A 95 11.88 -28.94 -27.35
CA GLN A 95 12.69 -30.10 -26.96
C GLN A 95 12.12 -31.33 -27.68
N VAL A 96 12.65 -31.60 -28.88
CA VAL A 96 12.88 -32.94 -29.46
C VAL A 96 14.07 -32.82 -30.39
#